data_AF-A0A1H4CZY1-F1
#
_entry.id   AF-A0A1H4CZY1-F1
#
_cell.length_a   1.000
_cell.length_b   1.000
_cell.length_c   1.000
_cell.angle_alpha   90.00
_cell.angle_beta   90.00
_cell.angle_gamma   90.00
#
_symmetry.space_group_name_H-M   'P 1'
#
loop_
_entity.id
_entity.type
_entity.pdbx_description
1 polymer ?
#
loop_
_entity_poly.entity_id
_entity_poly.type
_entity_poly.pdbx_seq_one_letter_code
_entity_poly.pdbx_strand_id
1 'polypeptide(L)'
;MLLVCHIFFTFAPKPLAKEQDMKRNLLIFISLFVSLMAVEAKVVLPQLFQSGMVLQRDKPIPLWGKADPQEKVVVRWQKRAYSVVADASGRWRVDLPKTKAGGPYTLQVGDELLTDVLVGDVWLCSGQSNVDVTIERVYPRYTDEIDHFGNDKVRLFRVQNEMSTHGVKDDIRPTSINWKPLNKQNAWLFSALGSFLGKLKQEKSGVPQGIIVNSWGGTPIEAWISKDSLLRDYPMQVAKTELYDNPDFIAAQQKANQQASNRWSALLDEQDPGLQQHFTSLEYDDSSWETVDQYSMEWAKSNRRGIVGSIWLRQHVHIDKAHAGKPARLLLGTLFDHDITYLNGQKIGETHYQYPPRRYDIPEGLLREGDNVITVRFINKYGIVHFIKDKPYMLCFGNDRLSQNPMPKDVIPLSQQWKHHAGAVMPSCPSGDVNLQNMATTLYNAVVYPLAPYAISGVVWYQGESNSGNPEPYADLLGKLMGCWRSLWNEPTLPFCIVQLANYMTPEDQPAYKNWTRLREQQRLAADRDPYAVAVDIFDLGEYNDIHPLRKKEVAERVSRCLDGIK
;
A
#
# COMPACT_ATOMS: atom_id res chain seq x y z
N MET A 1 -56.43 46.37 14.80
CA MET A 1 -57.40 47.17 15.55
C MET A 1 -57.72 46.42 16.84
N LEU A 2 -57.31 46.97 17.99
CA LEU A 2 -57.62 46.69 19.42
C LEU A 2 -58.05 45.27 19.87
N LEU A 3 -57.29 44.59 20.75
CA LEU A 3 -57.39 44.54 22.24
C LEU A 3 -58.78 44.09 22.74
N VAL A 4 -58.91 43.07 23.61
CA VAL A 4 -58.92 43.21 25.08
C VAL A 4 -58.84 41.83 25.79
N CYS A 5 -58.12 41.80 26.92
CA CYS A 5 -57.97 40.73 27.92
C CYS A 5 -59.27 40.21 28.55
N HIS A 6 -59.26 39.01 29.16
CA HIS A 6 -59.96 38.72 30.42
C HIS A 6 -59.20 37.67 31.26
N ILE A 7 -59.16 37.92 32.57
CA ILE A 7 -58.49 37.17 33.64
C ILE A 7 -59.52 36.26 34.32
N PHE A 8 -59.14 35.03 34.72
CA PHE A 8 -59.74 34.32 35.85
C PHE A 8 -58.71 33.45 36.60
N PHE A 9 -58.54 33.73 37.89
CA PHE A 9 -58.05 32.84 38.96
C PHE A 9 -59.16 31.78 39.26
N THR A 10 -58.99 30.60 39.87
CA THR A 10 -58.10 30.02 40.90
C THR A 10 -58.44 28.52 41.01
N PHE A 11 -57.48 27.68 41.43
CA PHE A 11 -57.54 26.73 42.57
C PHE A 11 -56.59 25.54 42.34
N ALA A 12 -55.55 25.44 43.17
CA ALA A 12 -54.65 24.28 43.25
C ALA A 12 -54.87 23.55 44.59
N PRO A 13 -54.88 22.22 44.65
CA PRO A 13 -54.79 21.48 45.91
C PRO A 13 -53.33 21.28 46.35
N LYS A 14 -53.07 21.41 47.65
CA LYS A 14 -51.76 21.14 48.28
C LYS A 14 -51.39 19.65 48.20
N PRO A 15 -50.15 19.27 47.87
CA PRO A 15 -49.67 17.90 48.09
C PRO A 15 -49.19 17.70 49.54
N LEU A 16 -49.47 16.49 50.06
CA LEU A 16 -49.10 16.02 51.40
C LEU A 16 -47.58 15.83 51.54
N ALA A 17 -47.01 16.32 52.65
CA ALA A 17 -45.57 16.31 52.94
C ALA A 17 -44.88 14.93 52.92
N LYS A 18 -45.62 13.80 52.98
CA LYS A 18 -45.05 12.45 52.96
C LYS A 18 -44.52 12.01 51.58
N GLU A 19 -44.98 12.61 50.49
CA GLU A 19 -44.59 12.18 49.15
C GLU A 19 -43.23 12.75 48.71
N GLN A 20 -42.84 13.92 49.25
CA GLN A 20 -41.55 14.55 48.98
C GLN A 20 -40.39 13.82 49.66
N ASP A 21 -40.56 13.35 50.89
CA ASP A 21 -39.51 12.61 51.61
C ASP A 21 -39.24 11.23 51.00
N MET A 22 -40.27 10.55 50.49
CA MET A 22 -40.10 9.26 49.81
C MET A 22 -39.41 9.42 48.44
N LYS A 23 -39.73 10.47 47.68
CA LYS A 23 -39.04 10.81 46.42
C LYS A 23 -37.58 11.24 46.67
N ARG A 24 -37.32 11.98 47.75
CA ARG A 24 -35.97 12.42 48.13
C ARG A 24 -35.09 11.25 48.59
N ASN A 25 -35.64 10.32 49.38
CA ASN A 25 -34.92 9.12 49.80
C ASN A 25 -34.70 8.13 48.65
N LEU A 26 -35.66 8.02 47.71
CA LEU A 26 -35.50 7.23 46.49
C LEU A 26 -34.44 7.83 45.54
N LEU A 27 -34.38 9.16 45.40
CA LEU A 27 -33.34 9.87 44.64
C LEU A 27 -31.95 9.72 45.26
N ILE A 28 -31.84 9.73 46.60
CA ILE A 28 -30.58 9.49 47.31
C ILE A 28 -30.15 8.02 47.15
N PHE A 29 -31.07 7.06 47.20
CA PHE A 29 -30.76 5.64 46.96
C PHE A 29 -30.37 5.35 45.50
N ILE A 30 -31.02 5.99 44.52
CA ILE A 30 -30.64 5.87 43.10
C ILE A 30 -29.29 6.54 42.83
N SER A 31 -29.00 7.69 43.46
CA SER A 31 -27.69 8.35 43.42
C SER A 31 -26.57 7.48 44.03
N LEU A 32 -26.85 6.79 45.15
CA LEU A 32 -25.91 5.85 45.77
C LEU A 32 -25.75 4.53 44.99
N PHE A 33 -26.75 4.10 44.22
CA PHE A 33 -26.65 2.90 43.39
C PHE A 33 -25.92 3.17 42.07
N VAL A 34 -26.00 4.38 41.54
CA VAL A 34 -25.26 4.81 40.35
C VAL A 34 -23.77 5.04 40.66
N SER A 35 -23.40 5.36 41.90
CA SER A 35 -21.98 5.50 42.30
C SER A 35 -21.26 4.17 42.60
N LEU A 36 -21.97 3.04 42.64
CA LEU A 36 -21.40 1.69 42.80
C LEU A 36 -21.18 0.94 41.48
N MET A 37 -21.63 1.51 40.36
CA MET A 37 -21.18 1.09 39.03
C MET A 37 -19.86 1.78 38.76
N ALA A 38 -18.77 1.27 39.35
CA ALA A 38 -17.45 1.56 38.83
C ALA A 38 -17.43 1.02 37.40
N VAL A 39 -17.65 1.91 36.43
CA VAL A 39 -17.30 1.65 35.05
C VAL A 39 -15.80 1.41 35.09
N GLU A 40 -15.36 0.16 34.98
CA GLU A 40 -13.95 -0.18 34.81
C GLU A 40 -13.51 0.47 33.48
N ALA A 41 -12.91 1.65 33.61
CA ALA A 41 -12.36 2.37 32.48
C ALA A 41 -11.21 1.53 31.91
N LYS A 42 -11.30 1.25 30.62
CA LYS A 42 -10.45 0.29 29.95
C LYS A 42 -9.22 1.00 29.39
N VAL A 43 -8.03 0.56 29.79
CA VAL A 43 -6.77 1.00 29.17
C VAL A 43 -6.82 0.73 27.67
N VAL A 44 -6.54 1.76 26.86
CA VAL A 44 -6.51 1.66 25.39
C VAL A 44 -5.07 1.70 24.91
N LEU A 45 -4.62 0.61 24.31
CA LEU A 45 -3.32 0.53 23.67
C LEU A 45 -3.40 0.96 22.19
N PRO A 46 -2.36 1.65 21.67
CA PRO A 46 -2.15 1.83 20.25
C PRO A 46 -2.20 0.50 19.49
N GLN A 47 -2.70 0.52 18.26
CA GLN A 47 -2.84 -0.67 17.41
C GLN A 47 -1.51 -1.35 17.09
N LEU A 48 -0.37 -0.71 17.34
CA LEU A 48 0.93 -1.34 17.18
C LEU A 48 1.23 -2.37 18.29
N PHE A 49 0.59 -2.26 19.46
CA PHE A 49 0.75 -3.21 20.56
C PHE A 49 -0.32 -4.30 20.50
N GLN A 50 0.05 -5.46 19.97
CA GLN A 50 -0.85 -6.62 19.87
C GLN A 50 -0.09 -7.91 20.22
N SER A 51 -0.84 -8.99 20.47
CA SER A 51 -0.23 -10.32 20.56
C SER A 51 0.50 -10.67 19.25
N GLY A 52 1.64 -11.34 19.34
CA GLY A 52 2.49 -11.66 18.20
C GLY A 52 3.52 -10.59 17.83
N MET A 53 3.53 -9.42 18.49
CA MET A 53 4.43 -8.32 18.13
C MET A 53 5.91 -8.61 18.42
N VAL A 54 6.79 -7.79 17.83
CA VAL A 54 8.24 -7.81 18.11
C VAL A 54 8.66 -6.47 18.69
N LEU A 55 9.07 -6.46 19.96
CA LEU A 55 9.65 -5.29 20.61
C LEU A 55 11.14 -5.19 20.29
N GLN A 56 11.66 -3.97 20.13
CA GLN A 56 13.06 -3.73 19.83
C GLN A 56 13.98 -4.14 21.00
N ARG A 57 14.98 -4.96 20.72
CA ARG A 57 16.03 -5.36 21.66
C ARG A 57 17.03 -4.24 21.92
N ASP A 58 17.73 -4.35 23.05
CA ASP A 58 18.91 -3.54 23.41
C ASP A 58 18.71 -2.02 23.48
N LYS A 59 17.49 -1.53 23.27
CA LYS A 59 17.03 -0.16 23.51
C LYS A 59 15.95 -0.14 24.61
N PRO A 60 15.75 0.97 25.33
CA PRO A 60 14.53 1.15 26.12
C PRO A 60 13.29 0.87 25.26
N ILE A 61 12.25 0.29 25.84
CA ILE A 61 11.02 -0.08 25.13
C ILE A 61 9.91 0.86 25.60
N PRO A 62 9.56 1.89 24.81
CA PRO A 62 8.44 2.76 25.13
C PRO A 62 7.13 2.00 24.98
N LEU A 63 6.33 2.00 26.04
CA LEU A 63 4.93 1.61 26.02
C LEU A 63 4.09 2.82 26.38
N TRP A 64 3.03 3.05 25.63
CA TRP A 64 2.13 4.18 25.84
C TRP A 64 0.70 3.79 25.48
N GLY A 65 -0.24 4.64 25.89
CA GLY A 65 -1.63 4.50 25.54
C GLY A 65 -2.49 5.56 26.16
N LYS A 66 -3.79 5.29 26.20
CA LYS A 66 -4.79 6.12 26.85
C LYS A 66 -5.44 5.37 28.01
N ALA A 67 -5.86 6.11 29.03
CA ALA A 67 -6.59 5.68 30.20
C ALA A 67 -7.37 6.89 30.74
N ASP A 68 -8.20 6.73 31.76
CA ASP A 68 -8.88 7.89 32.35
C ASP A 68 -7.85 8.85 32.99
N PRO A 69 -8.10 10.18 32.97
CA PRO A 69 -7.20 11.12 33.62
C PRO A 69 -6.97 10.76 35.10
N GLN A 70 -5.70 10.77 35.53
CA GLN A 70 -5.26 10.33 36.87
C GLN A 70 -5.43 8.84 37.18
N GLU A 71 -5.84 8.01 36.21
CA GLU A 71 -5.89 6.57 36.38
C GLU A 71 -4.48 5.98 36.53
N LYS A 72 -4.33 5.04 37.46
CA LYS A 72 -3.08 4.31 37.68
C LYS A 72 -3.02 3.08 36.77
N VAL A 73 -2.16 3.12 35.76
CA VAL A 73 -1.89 1.99 34.86
C VAL A 73 -0.74 1.16 35.41
N VAL A 74 -0.93 -0.16 35.48
CA VAL A 74 0.09 -1.13 35.89
C VAL A 74 0.50 -1.98 34.69
N VAL A 75 1.79 -1.94 34.36
CA VAL A 75 2.40 -2.76 33.30
C VAL A 75 3.23 -3.86 33.94
N ARG A 76 2.96 -5.11 33.59
CA ARG A 76 3.81 -6.26 33.98
C ARG A 76 4.58 -6.75 32.78
N TRP A 77 5.91 -6.63 32.89
CA TRP A 77 6.85 -7.08 31.88
C TRP A 77 7.85 -8.02 32.53
N GLN A 78 7.89 -9.26 32.04
CA GLN A 78 8.63 -10.35 32.67
C GLN A 78 8.26 -10.49 34.16
N LYS A 79 9.25 -10.53 35.06
CA LYS A 79 9.05 -10.68 36.50
C LYS A 79 8.88 -9.34 37.25
N ARG A 80 8.65 -8.23 36.53
CA ARG A 80 8.59 -6.88 37.13
C ARG A 80 7.26 -6.19 36.80
N ALA A 81 6.83 -5.34 37.73
CA ALA A 81 5.68 -4.46 37.57
C ALA A 81 6.14 -3.01 37.58
N TYR A 82 5.56 -2.22 36.68
CA TYR A 82 5.80 -0.80 36.51
C TYR A 82 4.47 -0.08 36.64
N SER A 83 4.44 1.04 37.34
CA SER A 83 3.21 1.81 37.53
C SER A 83 3.40 3.22 37.02
N VAL A 84 2.43 3.72 36.28
CA VAL A 84 2.36 5.08 35.77
C VAL A 84 0.95 5.64 35.99
N VAL A 85 0.82 6.95 36.11
CA VAL A 85 -0.47 7.63 36.21
C VAL A 85 -0.71 8.38 34.90
N ALA A 86 -1.90 8.24 34.33
CA ALA A 86 -2.30 8.96 33.13
C ALA A 86 -2.42 10.46 33.39
N ASP A 87 -1.96 11.26 32.43
CA ASP A 87 -1.98 12.72 32.50
C ASP A 87 -3.42 13.29 32.43
N ALA A 88 -3.55 14.61 32.54
CA ALA A 88 -4.86 15.29 32.47
C ALA A 88 -5.61 15.08 31.14
N SER A 89 -4.91 14.66 30.08
CA SER A 89 -5.50 14.32 28.79
C SER A 89 -5.69 12.81 28.59
N GLY A 90 -5.48 12.02 29.65
CA GLY A 90 -5.62 10.57 29.64
C GLY A 90 -4.45 9.82 28.99
N ARG A 91 -3.33 10.47 28.67
CA ARG A 91 -2.17 9.77 28.09
C ARG A 91 -1.23 9.26 29.17
N TRP A 92 -0.67 8.09 28.97
CA TRP A 92 0.35 7.53 29.84
C TRP A 92 1.51 6.96 29.03
N ARG A 93 2.70 6.91 29.62
CA ARG A 93 3.89 6.28 29.03
C ARG A 93 4.77 5.67 30.11
N VAL A 94 5.29 4.48 29.84
CA VAL A 94 6.37 3.86 30.62
C VAL A 94 7.46 3.37 29.67
N ASP A 95 8.72 3.66 30.01
CA ASP A 95 9.86 3.12 29.27
C ASP A 95 10.39 1.89 30.01
N LEU A 96 10.12 0.70 29.46
CA LEU A 96 10.62 -0.55 29.99
C LEU A 96 12.14 -0.67 29.75
N PRO A 97 12.88 -1.37 30.63
CA PRO A 97 14.31 -1.53 30.45
C PRO A 97 14.63 -2.31 29.18
N LYS A 98 15.81 -2.00 28.62
CA LYS A 98 16.35 -2.75 27.48
C LYS A 98 16.37 -4.24 27.76
N THR A 99 15.88 -5.01 26.79
CA THR A 99 15.70 -6.45 26.91
C THR A 99 16.49 -7.14 25.81
N LYS A 100 17.16 -8.25 26.15
CA LYS A 100 17.87 -9.09 25.17
C LYS A 100 16.87 -9.79 24.25
N ALA A 101 17.33 -10.13 23.04
CA ALA A 101 16.55 -10.92 22.10
C ALA A 101 15.99 -12.22 22.74
N GLY A 102 14.76 -12.58 22.40
CA GLY A 102 14.12 -13.80 22.90
C GLY A 102 12.60 -13.75 22.87
N GLY A 103 11.98 -14.54 23.74
CA GLY A 103 10.54 -14.76 23.78
C GLY A 103 10.16 -16.18 23.32
N PRO A 104 8.86 -16.48 23.21
CA PRO A 104 7.74 -15.57 23.45
C PRO A 104 7.59 -15.18 24.93
N TYR A 105 7.28 -13.91 25.16
CA TYR A 105 6.95 -13.36 26.47
C TYR A 105 5.46 -13.01 26.54
N THR A 106 5.02 -12.67 27.74
CA THR A 106 3.71 -12.09 28.01
C THR A 106 3.90 -10.67 28.55
N LEU A 107 3.12 -9.74 28.02
CA LEU A 107 3.06 -8.35 28.46
C LEU A 107 1.63 -8.08 28.94
N GLN A 108 1.47 -7.69 30.20
CA GLN A 108 0.18 -7.28 30.74
C GLN A 108 0.17 -5.77 30.94
N VAL A 109 -0.91 -5.11 30.51
CA VAL A 109 -1.13 -3.67 30.69
C VAL A 109 -2.55 -3.47 31.23
N GLY A 110 -2.70 -3.19 32.52
CA GLY A 110 -4.01 -3.27 33.17
C GLY A 110 -4.59 -4.68 33.00
N ASP A 111 -5.78 -4.74 32.39
CA ASP A 111 -6.47 -6.01 32.09
C ASP A 111 -6.14 -6.57 30.70
N GLU A 112 -5.43 -5.81 29.86
CA GLU A 112 -5.00 -6.27 28.54
C GLU A 112 -3.80 -7.21 28.65
N LEU A 113 -3.96 -8.44 28.14
CA LEU A 113 -2.91 -9.45 28.11
C LEU A 113 -2.43 -9.69 26.68
N LEU A 114 -1.21 -9.26 26.37
CA LEU A 114 -0.55 -9.52 25.10
C LEU A 114 0.34 -10.76 25.23
N THR A 115 0.13 -11.72 24.34
CA THR A 115 0.86 -13.00 24.29
C THR A 115 1.71 -13.10 23.03
N ASP A 116 2.62 -14.08 22.96
CA ASP A 116 3.54 -14.24 21.84
C ASP A 116 4.35 -12.96 21.53
N VAL A 117 4.79 -12.26 22.57
CA VAL A 117 5.60 -11.04 22.42
C VAL A 117 7.07 -11.44 22.27
N LEU A 118 7.63 -11.21 21.10
CA LEU A 118 9.05 -11.43 20.83
C LEU A 118 9.85 -10.17 21.13
N VAL A 119 11.15 -10.33 21.43
CA VAL A 119 12.11 -9.24 21.51
C VAL A 119 13.19 -9.48 20.47
N GLY A 120 13.42 -8.52 19.59
CA GLY A 120 14.25 -8.68 18.40
C GLY A 120 14.57 -7.36 17.69
N ASP A 121 14.92 -7.43 16.40
CA ASP A 121 15.19 -6.24 15.59
C ASP A 121 13.92 -5.83 14.83
N VAL A 122 13.54 -4.54 14.92
CA VAL A 122 12.35 -4.00 14.25
C VAL A 122 12.77 -3.06 13.13
N TRP A 123 12.33 -3.34 11.91
CA TRP A 123 12.66 -2.56 10.71
C TRP A 123 11.43 -1.85 10.17
N LEU A 124 11.57 -0.58 9.82
CA LEU A 124 10.53 0.18 9.13
C LEU A 124 10.87 0.25 7.63
N CYS A 125 10.11 -0.47 6.80
CA CYS A 125 10.19 -0.38 5.35
C CYS A 125 9.15 0.64 4.85
N SER A 126 9.62 1.77 4.32
CA SER A 126 8.77 2.91 3.96
C SER A 126 9.09 3.48 2.58
N GLY A 127 8.12 4.18 1.99
CA GLY A 127 8.23 4.81 0.69
C GLY A 127 7.00 4.56 -0.16
N GLN A 128 7.20 4.17 -1.42
CA GLN A 128 6.11 4.08 -2.39
C GLN A 128 5.92 2.68 -2.98
N SER A 129 5.42 2.62 -4.22
CA SER A 129 5.00 1.39 -4.90
C SER A 129 6.07 0.31 -4.96
N ASN A 130 7.36 0.66 -4.95
CA ASN A 130 8.46 -0.29 -4.95
C ASN A 130 8.64 -1.05 -3.61
N VAL A 131 8.15 -0.50 -2.49
CA VAL A 131 7.97 -1.22 -1.22
C VAL A 131 6.66 -2.03 -1.25
N ASP A 132 5.61 -1.52 -1.90
CA ASP A 132 4.32 -2.20 -2.05
C ASP A 132 4.34 -3.42 -2.98
N VAL A 133 5.39 -3.62 -3.79
CA VAL A 133 5.52 -4.83 -4.61
C VAL A 133 5.39 -6.06 -3.72
N THR A 134 4.34 -6.84 -3.98
CA THR A 134 3.93 -7.96 -3.13
C THR A 134 4.71 -9.23 -3.43
N ILE A 135 4.66 -10.19 -2.49
CA ILE A 135 5.13 -11.56 -2.75
C ILE A 135 4.40 -12.20 -3.93
N GLU A 136 3.09 -11.99 -4.07
CA GLU A 136 2.32 -12.45 -5.23
C GLU A 136 2.94 -11.95 -6.55
N ARG A 137 3.31 -10.67 -6.63
CA ARG A 137 3.87 -10.08 -7.85
C ARG A 137 5.22 -10.69 -8.24
N VAL A 138 6.05 -11.04 -7.27
CA VAL A 138 7.37 -11.67 -7.51
C VAL A 138 7.33 -13.20 -7.49
N TYR A 139 6.19 -13.81 -7.13
CA TYR A 139 6.05 -15.26 -6.96
C TYR A 139 6.57 -16.06 -8.16
N PRO A 140 6.22 -15.71 -9.42
CA PRO A 140 6.72 -16.45 -10.57
C PRO A 140 8.25 -16.49 -10.70
N ARG A 141 8.96 -15.54 -10.08
CA ARG A 141 10.43 -15.53 -10.11
C ARG A 141 11.07 -16.42 -9.03
N TYR A 142 10.34 -16.68 -7.95
CA TYR A 142 10.85 -17.33 -6.74
C TYR A 142 9.89 -18.40 -6.21
N THR A 143 9.25 -19.16 -7.11
CA THR A 143 8.22 -20.14 -6.74
C THR A 143 8.71 -21.08 -5.64
N ASP A 144 9.89 -21.68 -5.86
CA ASP A 144 10.45 -22.67 -4.94
C ASP A 144 10.72 -22.07 -3.56
N GLU A 145 11.27 -20.86 -3.48
CA GLU A 145 11.58 -20.24 -2.19
C GLU A 145 10.31 -19.80 -1.46
N ILE A 146 9.34 -19.21 -2.16
CA ILE A 146 8.10 -18.72 -1.57
C ILE A 146 7.17 -19.86 -1.14
N ASP A 147 7.18 -20.99 -1.86
CA ASP A 147 6.46 -22.20 -1.46
C ASP A 147 6.93 -22.75 -0.11
N HIS A 148 8.17 -22.47 0.27
CA HIS A 148 8.76 -22.86 1.54
C HIS A 148 8.85 -21.71 2.55
N PHE A 149 8.12 -20.60 2.35
CA PHE A 149 8.03 -19.55 3.37
C PHE A 149 7.40 -20.09 4.65
N GLY A 150 8.21 -20.14 5.71
CA GLY A 150 7.78 -20.46 7.07
C GLY A 150 8.82 -20.03 8.09
N ASN A 151 8.49 -19.04 8.92
CA ASN A 151 9.36 -18.54 9.98
C ASN A 151 8.54 -17.88 11.09
N ASP A 152 8.46 -18.55 12.24
CA ASP A 152 7.75 -18.07 13.43
C ASP A 152 8.55 -17.05 14.25
N LYS A 153 9.72 -16.63 13.79
CA LYS A 153 10.50 -15.54 14.39
C LYS A 153 10.52 -14.28 13.54
N VAL A 154 9.90 -14.30 12.36
CA VAL A 154 9.66 -13.11 11.54
C VAL A 154 8.19 -12.73 11.66
N ARG A 155 7.90 -11.48 12.02
CA ARG A 155 6.54 -10.95 12.18
C ARG A 155 6.31 -9.77 11.26
N LEU A 156 5.22 -9.83 10.51
CA LEU A 156 4.86 -8.88 9.44
C LEU A 156 3.75 -7.97 9.94
N PHE A 157 3.93 -6.66 9.81
CA PHE A 157 2.96 -5.65 10.19
C PHE A 157 2.81 -4.63 9.06
N ARG A 158 1.64 -4.57 8.42
CA ARG A 158 1.34 -3.61 7.35
C ARG A 158 0.38 -2.57 7.87
N VAL A 159 0.83 -1.31 7.88
CA VAL A 159 -0.01 -0.15 8.17
C VAL A 159 -1.02 0.02 7.03
N GLN A 160 -2.28 0.28 7.32
CA GLN A 160 -3.30 0.65 6.35
C GLN A 160 -2.98 2.02 5.77
N ASN A 161 -3.13 2.17 4.47
CA ASN A 161 -2.89 3.45 3.81
C ASN A 161 -3.92 4.49 4.27
N GLU A 162 -3.41 5.60 4.81
CA GLU A 162 -4.19 6.69 5.37
C GLU A 162 -3.42 8.02 5.22
N MET A 163 -4.16 9.11 5.14
CA MET A 163 -3.62 10.47 5.01
C MET A 163 -4.38 11.42 5.93
N SER A 164 -3.77 12.55 6.29
CA SER A 164 -4.40 13.58 7.12
C SER A 164 -3.94 14.98 6.71
N THR A 165 -4.87 15.80 6.23
CA THR A 165 -4.65 17.24 6.00
C THR A 165 -4.81 18.07 7.28
N HIS A 166 -5.42 17.51 8.34
CA HIS A 166 -5.77 18.19 9.60
C HIS A 166 -4.80 17.95 10.75
N GLY A 167 -3.52 17.72 10.44
CA GLY A 167 -2.49 17.45 11.44
C GLY A 167 -2.35 15.96 11.78
N VAL A 168 -1.52 15.68 12.79
CA VAL A 168 -1.07 14.33 13.15
C VAL A 168 -2.20 13.48 13.75
N LYS A 169 -2.14 12.16 13.50
CA LYS A 169 -3.02 11.18 14.15
C LYS A 169 -2.35 10.58 15.38
N ASP A 170 -3.17 10.16 16.34
CA ASP A 170 -2.69 9.53 17.59
C ASP A 170 -2.31 8.05 17.41
N ASP A 171 -2.88 7.38 16.41
CA ASP A 171 -2.67 5.95 16.18
C ASP A 171 -2.72 5.62 14.69
N ILE A 172 -2.15 4.45 14.35
CA ILE A 172 -2.24 3.85 13.03
C ILE A 172 -3.42 2.87 12.97
N ARG A 173 -3.79 2.46 11.75
CA ARG A 173 -4.64 1.28 11.55
C ARG A 173 -3.81 0.21 10.85
N PRO A 174 -3.80 -1.06 11.29
CA PRO A 174 -3.19 -2.13 10.53
C PRO A 174 -4.15 -2.64 9.45
N THR A 175 -3.59 -3.29 8.44
CA THR A 175 -4.35 -4.17 7.54
C THR A 175 -4.66 -5.51 8.25
N SER A 176 -5.20 -6.50 7.54
CA SER A 176 -5.31 -7.88 8.03
C SER A 176 -3.96 -8.55 8.35
N ILE A 177 -2.85 -7.95 7.89
CA ILE A 177 -1.48 -8.38 8.20
C ILE A 177 -0.97 -7.57 9.40
N ASN A 178 -1.38 -7.98 10.60
CA ASN A 178 -1.05 -7.36 11.89
C ASN A 178 -0.20 -8.29 12.76
N TRP A 179 1.13 -8.12 12.75
CA TRP A 179 2.09 -8.97 13.47
C TRP A 179 1.93 -10.47 13.16
N LYS A 180 1.69 -10.79 11.89
CA LYS A 180 1.52 -12.18 11.44
C LYS A 180 2.87 -12.86 11.23
N PRO A 181 3.03 -14.15 11.57
CA PRO A 181 4.25 -14.90 11.27
C PRO A 181 4.49 -14.93 9.76
N LEU A 182 5.76 -14.93 9.34
CA LEU A 182 6.12 -15.12 7.94
C LEU A 182 5.74 -16.53 7.49
N ASN A 183 4.79 -16.61 6.57
CA ASN A 183 4.49 -17.79 5.76
C ASN A 183 3.93 -17.35 4.41
N LYS A 184 3.79 -18.28 3.45
CA LYS A 184 3.28 -17.96 2.10
C LYS A 184 1.95 -17.19 2.15
N GLN A 185 1.00 -17.62 2.99
CA GLN A 185 -0.34 -17.03 3.06
C GLN A 185 -0.30 -15.59 3.59
N ASN A 186 0.37 -15.37 4.73
CA ASN A 186 0.46 -14.06 5.37
C ASN A 186 1.31 -13.08 4.56
N ALA A 187 2.32 -13.57 3.86
CA ALA A 187 3.21 -12.75 3.05
C ALA A 187 2.65 -12.44 1.66
N TRP A 188 1.63 -13.18 1.19
CA TRP A 188 1.13 -13.13 -0.20
C TRP A 188 0.88 -11.71 -0.71
N LEU A 189 0.20 -10.89 0.12
CA LEU A 189 -0.10 -9.48 -0.15
C LEU A 189 0.78 -8.51 0.66
N PHE A 190 1.84 -9.01 1.30
CA PHE A 190 2.83 -8.21 2.01
C PHE A 190 3.99 -7.81 1.09
N SER A 191 4.77 -6.80 1.51
CA SER A 191 5.98 -6.35 0.82
C SER A 191 6.96 -7.50 0.57
N ALA A 192 7.34 -7.72 -0.69
CA ALA A 192 8.38 -8.67 -1.06
C ALA A 192 9.73 -8.28 -0.46
N LEU A 193 10.09 -6.99 -0.56
CA LEU A 193 11.31 -6.45 0.06
C LEU A 193 11.33 -6.73 1.56
N GLY A 194 10.25 -6.37 2.27
CA GLY A 194 10.14 -6.58 3.71
C GLY A 194 10.19 -8.06 4.11
N SER A 195 9.50 -8.93 3.37
CA SER A 195 9.48 -10.38 3.63
C SER A 195 10.87 -11.02 3.50
N PHE A 196 11.55 -10.76 2.37
CA PHE A 196 12.90 -11.28 2.15
C PHE A 196 13.90 -10.68 3.14
N LEU A 197 13.80 -9.39 3.48
CA LEU A 197 14.66 -8.75 4.48
C LEU A 197 14.52 -9.42 5.85
N GLY A 198 13.28 -9.61 6.33
CA GLY A 198 13.01 -10.27 7.61
C GLY A 198 13.55 -11.69 7.64
N LYS A 199 13.32 -12.47 6.57
CA LYS A 199 13.86 -13.83 6.42
C LYS A 199 15.39 -13.84 6.48
N LEU A 200 16.06 -13.03 5.66
CA LEU A 200 17.52 -12.97 5.58
C LEU A 200 18.16 -12.54 6.91
N LYS A 201 17.60 -11.52 7.57
CA LYS A 201 18.10 -11.06 8.88
C LYS A 201 17.90 -12.12 9.96
N GLN A 202 16.76 -12.80 9.97
CA GLN A 202 16.48 -13.86 10.93
C GLN A 202 17.40 -15.07 10.71
N GLU A 203 17.59 -15.51 9.47
CA GLU A 203 18.48 -16.63 9.11
C GLU A 203 19.93 -16.34 9.49
N LYS A 204 20.38 -15.09 9.26
CA LYS A 204 21.75 -14.68 9.57
C LYS A 204 22.02 -14.57 11.07
N SER A 205 21.07 -14.04 11.84
CA SER A 205 21.30 -13.65 13.25
C SER A 205 20.68 -14.61 14.28
N GLY A 206 19.69 -15.40 13.89
CA GLY A 206 18.84 -16.19 14.79
C GLY A 206 17.87 -15.35 15.64
N VAL A 207 17.91 -14.02 15.54
CA VAL A 207 17.14 -13.06 16.35
C VAL A 207 15.77 -12.84 15.73
N PRO A 208 14.68 -12.73 16.52
CA PRO A 208 13.37 -12.34 16.00
C PRO A 208 13.39 -11.04 15.20
N GLN A 209 12.59 -10.96 14.14
CA GLN A 209 12.53 -9.81 13.24
C GLN A 209 11.11 -9.28 13.14
N GLY A 210 10.91 -8.00 13.44
CA GLY A 210 9.67 -7.28 13.19
C GLY A 210 9.80 -6.45 11.93
N ILE A 211 8.90 -6.65 10.96
CA ILE A 211 8.89 -5.88 9.71
C ILE A 211 7.61 -5.04 9.66
N ILE A 212 7.77 -3.73 9.86
CA ILE A 212 6.70 -2.75 9.71
C ILE A 212 6.78 -2.17 8.30
N VAL A 213 5.67 -2.17 7.57
CA VAL A 213 5.57 -1.56 6.25
C VAL A 213 4.53 -0.43 6.27
N ASN A 214 4.94 0.77 5.86
CA ASN A 214 4.07 1.89 5.53
C ASN A 214 4.47 2.49 4.17
N SER A 215 3.76 2.11 3.12
CA SER A 215 4.06 2.55 1.76
C SER A 215 2.81 2.87 0.96
N TRP A 216 2.93 3.81 0.02
CA TRP A 216 1.83 4.15 -0.87
C TRP A 216 2.35 4.55 -2.25
N GLY A 217 1.96 3.78 -3.28
CA GLY A 217 2.27 4.09 -4.67
C GLY A 217 1.89 5.50 -5.12
N GLY A 218 2.80 6.13 -5.88
CA GLY A 218 2.57 7.44 -6.51
C GLY A 218 2.87 8.65 -5.62
N THR A 219 3.22 8.46 -4.36
CA THR A 219 3.43 9.57 -3.42
C THR A 219 4.84 10.18 -3.55
N PRO A 220 4.96 11.52 -3.63
CA PRO A 220 6.24 12.21 -3.61
C PRO A 220 6.78 12.33 -2.18
N ILE A 221 8.09 12.56 -2.03
CA ILE A 221 8.77 12.59 -0.72
C ILE A 221 8.20 13.64 0.24
N GLU A 222 7.68 14.75 -0.27
CA GLU A 222 7.10 15.84 0.52
C GLU A 222 5.93 15.37 1.39
N ALA A 223 5.17 14.37 0.96
CA ALA A 223 4.06 13.81 1.73
C ALA A 223 4.51 13.17 3.06
N TRP A 224 5.79 12.77 3.14
CA TRP A 224 6.39 12.02 4.24
C TRP A 224 7.23 12.88 5.20
N ILE A 225 7.29 14.19 4.97
CA ILE A 225 8.07 15.15 5.76
C ILE A 225 7.13 16.00 6.63
N SER A 226 7.55 16.30 7.87
CA SER A 226 6.77 17.13 8.78
C SER A 226 6.56 18.55 8.25
N LYS A 227 5.43 19.19 8.60
CA LYS A 227 5.09 20.57 8.21
C LYS A 227 6.24 21.52 8.53
N ASP A 228 6.75 21.48 9.76
CA ASP A 228 7.78 22.39 10.26
C ASP A 228 9.10 22.26 9.50
N SER A 229 9.44 21.05 9.03
CA SER A 229 10.69 20.82 8.27
C SER A 229 10.61 21.35 6.84
N LEU A 230 9.40 21.40 6.27
CA LEU A 230 9.15 21.97 4.94
C LEU A 230 8.92 23.48 4.97
N LEU A 231 8.31 24.02 6.03
CA LEU A 231 7.77 25.38 6.04
C LEU A 231 8.82 26.47 5.72
N ARG A 232 10.08 26.27 6.13
CA ARG A 232 11.15 27.24 5.89
C ARG A 232 11.56 27.34 4.42
N ASP A 233 11.82 26.18 3.79
CA ASP A 233 12.48 26.13 2.48
C ASP A 233 11.52 25.75 1.34
N TYR A 234 10.37 25.15 1.67
CA TYR A 234 9.31 24.74 0.75
C TYR A 234 7.90 25.21 1.19
N PRO A 235 7.70 26.49 1.56
CA PRO A 235 6.42 26.98 2.09
C PRO A 235 5.25 26.78 1.11
N MET A 236 5.52 26.82 -0.20
CA MET A 236 4.49 26.60 -1.23
C MET A 236 3.93 25.17 -1.24
N GLN A 237 4.71 24.16 -0.86
CA GLN A 237 4.21 22.79 -0.76
C GLN A 237 3.24 22.64 0.42
N VAL A 238 3.51 23.34 1.52
CA VAL A 238 2.60 23.42 2.67
C VAL A 238 1.33 24.18 2.30
N ALA A 239 1.45 25.36 1.68
CA ALA A 239 0.31 26.17 1.26
C ALA A 239 -0.64 25.42 0.30
N LYS A 240 -0.11 24.60 -0.61
CA LYS A 240 -0.94 23.72 -1.48
C LYS A 240 -1.78 22.73 -0.69
N THR A 241 -1.25 22.20 0.42
CA THR A 241 -1.99 21.26 1.27
C THR A 241 -3.10 21.98 2.04
N GLU A 242 -2.85 23.24 2.44
CA GLU A 242 -3.83 24.08 3.13
C GLU A 242 -5.04 24.44 2.25
N LEU A 243 -4.92 24.41 0.92
CA LEU A 243 -6.07 24.54 0.01
C LEU A 243 -7.12 23.41 0.17
N TYR A 244 -6.75 22.31 0.84
CA TYR A 244 -7.58 21.13 1.07
C TYR A 244 -7.85 20.93 2.57
N ASP A 245 -7.90 22.01 3.34
CA ASP A 245 -8.28 21.98 4.76
C ASP A 245 -9.79 21.81 4.99
N ASN A 246 -10.62 22.03 3.99
CA ASN A 246 -12.07 21.87 4.09
C ASN A 246 -12.50 20.43 3.73
N PRO A 247 -12.97 19.61 4.68
CA PRO A 247 -13.40 18.24 4.41
C PRO A 247 -14.65 18.17 3.52
N ASP A 248 -15.55 19.14 3.57
CA ASP A 248 -16.74 19.18 2.72
C ASP A 248 -16.36 19.42 1.25
N PHE A 249 -15.37 20.29 1.01
CA PHE A 249 -14.82 20.52 -0.32
C PHE A 249 -14.18 19.25 -0.88
N ILE A 250 -13.36 18.56 -0.08
CA ILE A 250 -12.76 17.27 -0.46
C ILE A 250 -13.84 16.25 -0.81
N ALA A 251 -14.83 16.07 0.06
CA ALA A 251 -15.90 15.09 -0.14
C ALA A 251 -16.73 15.40 -1.39
N ALA A 252 -17.03 16.67 -1.65
CA ALA A 252 -17.74 17.10 -2.85
C ALA A 252 -16.95 16.80 -4.13
N GLN A 253 -15.64 17.11 -4.15
CA GLN A 253 -14.78 16.86 -5.31
C GLN A 253 -14.61 15.36 -5.58
N GLN A 254 -14.38 14.55 -4.53
CA GLN A 254 -14.29 13.09 -4.65
C GLN A 254 -15.59 12.49 -5.19
N LYS A 255 -16.75 12.94 -4.69
CA LYS A 255 -18.06 12.51 -5.18
C LYS A 255 -18.27 12.89 -6.65
N ALA A 256 -17.93 14.12 -7.04
CA ALA A 256 -18.03 14.57 -8.42
C ALA A 256 -17.13 13.75 -9.36
N ASN A 257 -15.89 13.49 -8.96
CA ASN A 257 -14.95 12.65 -9.72
C ASN A 257 -15.47 11.22 -9.89
N GLN A 258 -16.02 10.62 -8.83
CA GLN A 258 -16.60 9.28 -8.89
C GLN A 258 -17.79 9.23 -9.85
N GLN A 259 -18.69 10.22 -9.78
CA GLN A 259 -19.84 10.32 -10.68
C GLN A 259 -19.40 10.49 -12.15
N ALA A 260 -18.41 11.34 -12.40
CA ALA A 260 -17.83 11.53 -13.72
C ALA A 260 -17.23 10.24 -14.28
N SER A 261 -16.41 9.54 -13.47
CA SER A 261 -15.77 8.27 -13.88
C SER A 261 -16.80 7.17 -14.14
N ASN A 262 -17.82 7.05 -13.29
CA ASN A 262 -18.90 6.08 -13.46
C ASN A 262 -19.70 6.36 -14.74
N ARG A 263 -20.07 7.63 -14.99
CA ARG A 263 -20.81 7.98 -16.20
C ARG A 263 -19.98 7.78 -17.45
N TRP A 264 -18.70 8.15 -17.42
CA TRP A 264 -17.78 7.92 -18.54
C TRP A 264 -17.68 6.42 -18.88
N SER A 265 -17.54 5.57 -17.87
CA SER A 265 -17.41 4.12 -18.06
C SER A 265 -18.72 3.50 -18.58
N ALA A 266 -19.87 3.92 -18.05
CA ALA A 266 -21.18 3.48 -18.55
C ALA A 266 -21.40 3.88 -20.02
N LEU A 267 -21.09 5.13 -20.37
CA LEU A 267 -21.19 5.63 -21.75
C LEU A 267 -20.25 4.90 -22.71
N LEU A 268 -19.06 4.52 -22.25
CA LEU A 268 -18.13 3.72 -23.03
C LEU A 268 -18.77 2.37 -23.37
N ASP A 269 -19.28 1.66 -22.37
CA ASP A 269 -19.89 0.33 -22.55
C ASP A 269 -21.17 0.39 -23.42
N GLU A 270 -22.01 1.42 -23.25
CA GLU A 270 -23.20 1.66 -24.07
C GLU A 270 -22.86 1.81 -25.57
N GLN A 271 -21.72 2.43 -25.88
CA GLN A 271 -21.29 2.73 -27.25
C GLN A 271 -20.33 1.70 -27.84
N ASP A 272 -19.82 0.76 -27.03
CA ASP A 272 -18.79 -0.17 -27.46
C ASP A 272 -19.37 -1.27 -28.37
N PRO A 273 -19.06 -1.27 -29.68
CA PRO A 273 -19.60 -2.27 -30.60
C PRO A 273 -19.20 -3.70 -30.22
N GLY A 274 -18.06 -3.88 -29.54
CA GLY A 274 -17.60 -5.21 -29.17
C GLY A 274 -18.42 -5.86 -28.06
N LEU A 275 -19.04 -5.06 -27.20
CA LEU A 275 -20.01 -5.57 -26.22
C LEU A 275 -21.35 -5.91 -26.89
N GLN A 276 -21.80 -5.08 -27.83
CA GLN A 276 -23.10 -5.26 -28.51
C GLN A 276 -23.09 -6.41 -29.53
N GLN A 277 -21.96 -6.64 -30.19
CA GLN A 277 -21.80 -7.65 -31.25
C GLN A 277 -21.07 -8.90 -30.76
N HIS A 278 -20.77 -9.00 -29.47
CA HIS A 278 -20.11 -10.15 -28.85
C HIS A 278 -18.75 -10.51 -29.46
N PHE A 279 -17.85 -9.52 -29.60
CA PHE A 279 -16.47 -9.68 -30.10
C PHE A 279 -15.60 -10.64 -29.27
N THR A 280 -16.08 -11.10 -28.13
CA THR A 280 -15.37 -12.10 -27.31
C THR A 280 -15.67 -13.53 -27.74
N SER A 281 -16.78 -13.75 -28.45
CA SER A 281 -17.24 -15.08 -28.87
C SER A 281 -16.28 -15.71 -29.87
N LEU A 282 -16.15 -17.02 -29.76
CA LEU A 282 -15.36 -17.83 -30.68
C LEU A 282 -16.00 -17.97 -32.06
N GLU A 283 -17.33 -17.92 -32.12
CA GLU A 283 -18.10 -18.01 -33.36
C GLU A 283 -18.25 -16.65 -34.08
N TYR A 284 -17.68 -15.57 -33.51
CA TYR A 284 -17.68 -14.26 -34.14
C TYR A 284 -16.71 -14.23 -35.34
N ASP A 285 -17.20 -13.82 -36.51
CA ASP A 285 -16.40 -13.69 -37.74
C ASP A 285 -15.58 -12.38 -37.74
N ASP A 286 -14.29 -12.49 -37.47
CA ASP A 286 -13.32 -11.39 -37.52
C ASP A 286 -12.53 -11.32 -38.84
N SER A 287 -12.98 -12.03 -39.90
CA SER A 287 -12.27 -12.05 -41.19
C SER A 287 -12.10 -10.66 -41.81
N SER A 288 -13.07 -9.78 -41.57
CA SER A 288 -13.07 -8.37 -42.01
C SER A 288 -12.14 -7.46 -41.21
N TRP A 289 -11.61 -7.91 -40.06
CA TRP A 289 -10.73 -7.11 -39.21
C TRP A 289 -9.33 -6.99 -39.81
N GLU A 290 -8.74 -5.81 -39.66
CA GLU A 290 -7.35 -5.56 -40.03
C GLU A 290 -6.42 -6.43 -39.19
N THR A 291 -5.32 -6.91 -39.77
CA THR A 291 -4.26 -7.60 -39.04
C THR A 291 -3.13 -6.63 -38.76
N VAL A 292 -2.75 -6.47 -37.49
CA VAL A 292 -1.77 -5.50 -37.03
C VAL A 292 -0.64 -6.19 -36.26
N ASP A 293 0.55 -5.62 -36.36
CA ASP A 293 1.67 -5.98 -35.50
C ASP A 293 1.49 -5.34 -34.11
N GLN A 294 1.54 -6.15 -33.05
CA GLN A 294 1.33 -5.69 -31.67
C GLN A 294 2.31 -4.61 -31.19
N TYR A 295 3.50 -4.50 -31.80
CA TYR A 295 4.52 -3.51 -31.46
C TYR A 295 4.43 -2.23 -32.29
N SER A 296 3.61 -2.21 -33.34
CA SER A 296 3.19 -0.95 -33.95
C SER A 296 2.31 -0.19 -32.95
N MET A 297 2.43 1.12 -32.89
CA MET A 297 1.51 1.95 -32.11
C MET A 297 0.44 2.61 -32.99
N GLU A 298 0.47 2.38 -34.31
CA GLU A 298 -0.41 3.07 -35.25
C GLU A 298 -1.87 2.61 -35.12
N TRP A 299 -2.11 1.34 -34.82
CA TRP A 299 -3.45 0.80 -34.59
C TRP A 299 -4.15 1.44 -33.38
N ALA A 300 -3.39 1.99 -32.43
CA ALA A 300 -3.91 2.66 -31.24
C ALA A 300 -4.05 4.18 -31.39
N LYS A 301 -3.86 4.74 -32.60
CA LYS A 301 -3.85 6.18 -32.84
C LYS A 301 -4.96 6.64 -33.78
N SER A 302 -5.42 7.86 -33.54
CA SER A 302 -6.21 8.66 -34.47
C SER A 302 -5.65 10.09 -34.51
N ASN A 303 -5.39 10.63 -35.70
CA ASN A 303 -4.77 11.95 -35.89
C ASN A 303 -3.49 12.17 -35.05
N ARG A 304 -2.60 11.18 -35.02
CA ARG A 304 -1.34 11.14 -34.23
C ARG A 304 -1.52 11.17 -32.71
N ARG A 305 -2.75 11.11 -32.19
CA ARG A 305 -3.06 11.00 -30.76
C ARG A 305 -3.57 9.60 -30.45
N GLY A 306 -3.35 9.12 -29.23
CA GLY A 306 -3.94 7.86 -28.82
C GLY A 306 -5.46 7.93 -28.77
N ILE A 307 -6.12 6.84 -29.17
CA ILE A 307 -7.57 6.73 -29.10
C ILE A 307 -7.98 6.68 -27.63
N VAL A 308 -8.80 7.63 -27.20
CA VAL A 308 -9.48 7.61 -25.90
C VAL A 308 -10.78 6.83 -26.07
N GLY A 309 -11.04 5.84 -25.22
CA GLY A 309 -12.18 4.94 -25.33
C GLY A 309 -11.77 3.47 -25.26
N SER A 310 -12.25 2.62 -26.17
CA SER A 310 -11.90 1.20 -26.22
C SER A 310 -11.30 0.76 -27.55
N ILE A 311 -10.46 -0.27 -27.49
CA ILE A 311 -9.82 -0.91 -28.65
C ILE A 311 -9.88 -2.43 -28.43
N TRP A 312 -10.14 -3.19 -29.49
CA TRP A 312 -10.24 -4.64 -29.44
C TRP A 312 -9.14 -5.29 -30.27
N LEU A 313 -8.49 -6.29 -29.67
CA LEU A 313 -7.60 -7.21 -30.35
C LEU A 313 -8.09 -8.64 -30.20
N ARG A 314 -7.99 -9.42 -31.27
CA ARG A 314 -8.32 -10.85 -31.31
C ARG A 314 -7.18 -11.66 -31.89
N GLN A 315 -6.94 -12.83 -31.33
CA GLN A 315 -6.00 -13.80 -31.88
C GLN A 315 -6.55 -15.22 -31.71
N HIS A 316 -6.66 -15.93 -32.83
CA HIS A 316 -6.98 -17.35 -32.85
C HIS A 316 -5.73 -18.17 -32.55
N VAL A 317 -5.88 -19.17 -31.67
CA VAL A 317 -4.82 -20.09 -31.25
C VAL A 317 -5.32 -21.53 -31.40
N HIS A 318 -4.50 -22.37 -32.02
CA HIS A 318 -4.80 -23.79 -32.16
C HIS A 318 -4.28 -24.57 -30.95
N ILE A 319 -5.16 -25.32 -30.30
CA ILE A 319 -4.84 -26.15 -29.13
C ILE A 319 -4.93 -27.61 -29.53
N ASP A 320 -3.84 -28.34 -29.36
CA ASP A 320 -3.83 -29.77 -29.65
C ASP A 320 -4.61 -30.58 -28.61
N LYS A 321 -4.85 -31.85 -28.93
CA LYS A 321 -5.53 -32.81 -28.05
C LYS A 321 -4.85 -33.01 -26.69
N ALA A 322 -3.53 -32.84 -26.61
CA ALA A 322 -2.79 -33.03 -25.37
C ALA A 322 -2.98 -31.84 -24.42
N HIS A 323 -3.29 -30.65 -24.92
CA HIS A 323 -3.53 -29.44 -24.14
C HIS A 323 -5.01 -29.14 -23.88
N ALA A 324 -5.90 -29.63 -24.75
CA ALA A 324 -7.34 -29.47 -24.62
C ALA A 324 -7.85 -29.87 -23.22
N GLY A 325 -8.67 -29.00 -22.63
CA GLY A 325 -9.25 -29.18 -21.31
C GLY A 325 -8.30 -28.96 -20.13
N LYS A 326 -6.97 -28.87 -20.33
CA LYS A 326 -6.03 -28.70 -19.21
C LYS A 326 -6.08 -27.28 -18.64
N PRO A 327 -5.82 -27.10 -17.32
CA PRO A 327 -5.59 -25.78 -16.76
C PRO A 327 -4.32 -25.18 -17.35
N ALA A 328 -4.34 -23.88 -17.57
CA ALA A 328 -3.23 -23.12 -18.14
C ALA A 328 -3.08 -21.76 -17.47
N ARG A 329 -2.04 -21.03 -17.84
CA ARG A 329 -1.89 -19.61 -17.52
C ARG A 329 -1.57 -18.85 -18.79
N LEU A 330 -2.33 -17.80 -19.05
CA LEU A 330 -2.03 -16.85 -20.11
C LEU A 330 -1.09 -15.76 -19.58
N LEU A 331 0.07 -15.63 -20.24
CA LEU A 331 0.98 -14.51 -20.08
C LEU A 331 0.75 -13.52 -21.22
N LEU A 332 0.40 -12.27 -20.88
CA LEU A 332 0.24 -11.16 -21.84
C LEU A 332 1.15 -9.98 -21.51
N GLY A 333 2.37 -10.28 -21.02
CA GLY A 333 3.35 -9.28 -20.66
C GLY A 333 2.84 -8.19 -19.73
N THR A 334 3.30 -6.95 -19.96
CA THR A 334 2.69 -5.73 -19.43
C THR A 334 2.10 -4.97 -20.60
N LEU A 335 0.96 -4.31 -20.39
CA LEU A 335 0.27 -3.56 -21.44
C LEU A 335 0.04 -2.14 -20.95
N PHE A 336 0.20 -1.14 -21.82
CA PHE A 336 -0.30 0.20 -21.57
C PHE A 336 -1.71 0.28 -22.20
N ASP A 337 -2.81 0.53 -21.50
CA ASP A 337 -2.97 0.69 -20.05
C ASP A 337 -3.92 -0.39 -19.52
N HIS A 338 -5.21 -0.09 -19.29
CA HIS A 338 -6.19 -1.06 -18.79
C HIS A 338 -6.60 -2.08 -19.84
N ASP A 339 -6.54 -3.38 -19.50
CA ASP A 339 -7.08 -4.46 -20.32
C ASP A 339 -8.15 -5.29 -19.58
N ILE A 340 -9.10 -5.81 -20.35
CA ILE A 340 -9.95 -6.94 -19.97
C ILE A 340 -9.72 -8.04 -21.01
N THR A 341 -9.36 -9.23 -20.56
CA THR A 341 -8.99 -10.34 -21.43
C THR A 341 -9.98 -11.50 -21.32
N TYR A 342 -10.34 -12.06 -22.48
CA TYR A 342 -11.30 -13.14 -22.65
C TYR A 342 -10.68 -14.31 -23.40
N LEU A 343 -11.16 -15.51 -23.10
CA LEU A 343 -10.89 -16.73 -23.84
C LEU A 343 -12.24 -17.36 -24.21
N ASN A 344 -12.49 -17.56 -25.50
CA ASN A 344 -13.70 -18.23 -26.01
C ASN A 344 -15.01 -17.62 -25.46
N GLY A 345 -15.07 -16.30 -25.34
CA GLY A 345 -16.23 -15.57 -24.80
C GLY A 345 -16.19 -15.34 -23.29
N GLN A 346 -15.41 -16.11 -22.53
CA GLN A 346 -15.34 -16.00 -21.08
C GLN A 346 -14.23 -15.05 -20.62
N LYS A 347 -14.54 -14.11 -19.72
CA LYS A 347 -13.53 -13.25 -19.11
C LYS A 347 -12.59 -14.10 -18.23
N ILE A 348 -11.29 -14.01 -18.49
CA ILE A 348 -10.25 -14.71 -17.72
C ILE A 348 -9.36 -13.77 -16.91
N GLY A 349 -9.41 -12.45 -17.20
CA GLY A 349 -8.55 -11.50 -16.51
C GLY A 349 -8.91 -10.04 -16.74
N GLU A 350 -8.41 -9.18 -15.85
CA GLU A 350 -8.48 -7.73 -15.96
C GLU A 350 -7.34 -7.09 -15.18
N THR A 351 -6.71 -6.07 -15.76
CA THR A 351 -5.67 -5.27 -15.10
C THR A 351 -5.89 -3.80 -15.42
N HIS A 352 -6.04 -2.95 -14.40
CA HIS A 352 -6.54 -1.57 -14.56
C HIS A 352 -5.50 -0.51 -14.95
N TYR A 353 -4.22 -0.84 -15.00
CA TYR A 353 -3.16 0.13 -15.32
C TYR A 353 -1.87 -0.54 -15.80
N GLN A 354 -0.89 0.23 -16.25
CA GLN A 354 0.19 -0.23 -17.11
C GLN A 354 1.22 -1.15 -16.45
N TYR A 355 1.44 -1.01 -15.15
CA TYR A 355 2.61 -1.61 -14.50
C TYR A 355 2.49 -3.09 -14.09
N PRO A 356 1.33 -3.64 -13.66
CA PRO A 356 1.25 -5.04 -13.26
C PRO A 356 1.39 -6.01 -14.44
N PRO A 357 2.14 -7.11 -14.32
CA PRO A 357 2.17 -8.13 -15.37
C PRO A 357 0.80 -8.83 -15.52
N ARG A 358 0.38 -9.10 -16.76
CA ARG A 358 -0.87 -9.80 -17.11
C ARG A 358 -0.63 -11.30 -17.05
N ARG A 359 -1.11 -11.90 -15.97
CA ARG A 359 -0.99 -13.32 -15.65
C ARG A 359 -2.39 -13.85 -15.33
N TYR A 360 -3.06 -14.41 -16.32
CA TYR A 360 -4.45 -14.81 -16.19
C TYR A 360 -4.57 -16.33 -16.15
N ASP A 361 -5.08 -16.84 -15.03
CA ASP A 361 -5.29 -18.27 -14.85
C ASP A 361 -6.47 -18.75 -15.69
N ILE A 362 -6.24 -19.79 -16.48
CA ILE A 362 -7.24 -20.45 -17.31
C ILE A 362 -7.65 -21.73 -16.57
N PRO A 363 -8.92 -21.84 -16.12
CA PRO A 363 -9.38 -23.03 -15.42
C PRO A 363 -9.45 -24.25 -16.35
N GLU A 364 -9.48 -25.43 -15.75
CA GLU A 364 -9.72 -26.69 -16.45
C GLU A 364 -11.03 -26.63 -17.25
N GLY A 365 -11.02 -27.23 -18.45
CA GLY A 365 -12.19 -27.32 -19.34
C GLY A 365 -12.44 -26.11 -20.25
N LEU A 366 -11.75 -24.98 -20.06
CA LEU A 366 -12.02 -23.77 -20.87
C LEU A 366 -11.36 -23.80 -22.26
N LEU A 367 -10.18 -24.41 -22.38
CA LEU A 367 -9.52 -24.63 -23.67
C LEU A 367 -10.10 -25.87 -24.36
N ARG A 368 -10.45 -25.76 -25.64
CA ARG A 368 -10.95 -26.89 -26.45
C ARG A 368 -9.91 -27.36 -27.45
N GLU A 369 -9.99 -28.63 -27.88
CA GLU A 369 -9.18 -29.10 -29.01
C GLU A 369 -9.54 -28.31 -30.27
N GLY A 370 -8.54 -27.94 -31.06
CA GLY A 370 -8.72 -27.11 -32.25
C GLY A 370 -8.70 -25.62 -31.95
N ASP A 371 -9.60 -24.87 -32.58
CA ASP A 371 -9.59 -23.42 -32.57
C ASP A 371 -10.12 -22.82 -31.27
N ASN A 372 -9.39 -21.84 -30.73
CA ASN A 372 -9.72 -21.04 -29.56
C ASN A 372 -9.39 -19.58 -29.88
N VAL A 373 -10.07 -18.62 -29.23
CA VAL A 373 -9.80 -17.19 -29.45
C VAL A 373 -9.47 -16.50 -28.14
N ILE A 374 -8.37 -15.75 -28.14
CA ILE A 374 -8.01 -14.80 -27.10
C ILE A 374 -8.45 -13.41 -27.58
N THR A 375 -9.26 -12.73 -26.78
CA THR A 375 -9.72 -11.36 -27.07
C THR A 375 -9.25 -10.42 -25.96
N VAL A 376 -8.59 -9.34 -26.33
CA VAL A 376 -8.15 -8.28 -25.41
C VAL A 376 -8.94 -7.00 -25.70
N ARG A 377 -9.67 -6.52 -24.71
CA ARG A 377 -10.35 -5.22 -24.72
C ARG A 377 -9.50 -4.22 -23.95
N PHE A 378 -8.92 -3.25 -24.64
CA PHE A 378 -8.28 -2.12 -24.00
C PHE A 378 -9.32 -1.06 -23.62
N ILE A 379 -9.10 -0.43 -22.47
CA ILE A 379 -9.82 0.77 -22.04
C ILE A 379 -8.76 1.85 -21.82
N ASN A 380 -8.80 2.90 -22.64
CA ASN A 380 -7.79 3.93 -22.65
C ASN A 380 -8.39 5.29 -22.28
N LYS A 381 -7.84 5.93 -21.25
CA LYS A 381 -8.25 7.29 -20.84
C LYS A 381 -7.26 8.37 -21.29
N TYR A 382 -6.01 8.00 -21.56
CA TYR A 382 -4.92 8.92 -21.93
C TYR A 382 -3.74 8.14 -22.52
N GLY A 383 -2.84 8.81 -23.24
CA GLY A 383 -1.69 8.14 -23.85
C GLY A 383 -2.09 7.23 -25.01
N ILE A 384 -1.19 6.34 -25.42
CA ILE A 384 -1.37 5.45 -26.57
C ILE A 384 -1.23 4.02 -26.09
N VAL A 385 -2.25 3.20 -26.33
CA VAL A 385 -2.24 1.78 -25.97
C VAL A 385 -1.12 1.05 -26.73
N HIS A 386 -0.40 0.16 -26.04
CA HIS A 386 0.64 -0.67 -26.68
C HIS A 386 1.07 -1.87 -25.83
N PHE A 387 1.67 -2.84 -26.51
CA PHE A 387 2.33 -3.99 -25.92
C PHE A 387 3.76 -3.64 -25.54
N ILE A 388 4.24 -4.12 -24.39
CA ILE A 388 5.63 -3.91 -23.97
C ILE A 388 6.51 -5.01 -24.56
N LYS A 389 7.49 -4.60 -25.36
CA LYS A 389 8.48 -5.52 -25.95
C LYS A 389 9.31 -6.23 -24.86
N ASP A 390 9.80 -7.42 -25.17
CA ASP A 390 10.62 -8.29 -24.31
C ASP A 390 9.90 -8.91 -23.10
N LYS A 391 8.58 -8.75 -23.02
CA LYS A 391 7.73 -9.48 -22.06
C LYS A 391 7.19 -10.77 -22.70
N PRO A 392 6.87 -11.82 -21.91
CA PRO A 392 6.36 -13.07 -22.45
C PRO A 392 4.89 -12.98 -22.87
N TYR A 393 4.59 -13.49 -24.07
CA TYR A 393 3.25 -13.62 -24.66
C TYR A 393 3.00 -15.08 -25.05
N MET A 394 2.36 -15.86 -24.18
CA MET A 394 2.24 -17.32 -24.34
C MET A 394 1.18 -17.91 -23.42
N LEU A 395 0.66 -19.08 -23.78
CA LEU A 395 -0.04 -19.99 -22.89
C LEU A 395 0.98 -20.92 -22.22
N CYS A 396 0.91 -21.08 -20.90
CA CYS A 396 1.75 -21.96 -20.12
C CYS A 396 0.93 -23.09 -19.49
N PHE A 397 1.43 -24.33 -19.59
CA PHE A 397 0.78 -25.53 -19.09
C PHE A 397 1.64 -26.24 -18.04
N GLY A 398 1.07 -27.28 -17.43
CA GLY A 398 1.78 -28.11 -16.45
C GLY A 398 1.81 -27.53 -15.04
N ASN A 399 2.59 -28.19 -14.18
CA ASN A 399 2.73 -27.83 -12.76
C ASN A 399 3.62 -26.58 -12.57
N ASP A 400 4.56 -26.34 -13.48
CA ASP A 400 5.45 -25.18 -13.49
C ASP A 400 4.85 -23.95 -14.17
N ARG A 401 3.59 -24.00 -14.65
CA ARG A 401 2.91 -22.89 -15.37
C ARG A 401 2.89 -21.54 -14.64
N LEU A 402 3.09 -21.54 -13.32
CA LEU A 402 3.14 -20.32 -12.50
C LEU A 402 4.54 -19.71 -12.44
N SER A 403 5.57 -20.43 -12.83
CA SER A 403 6.96 -19.97 -12.84
C SER A 403 7.25 -19.08 -14.05
N GLN A 404 8.17 -18.15 -13.89
CA GLN A 404 8.80 -17.33 -14.93
C GLN A 404 10.33 -17.29 -14.73
N ASN A 405 10.87 -18.10 -13.82
CA ASN A 405 12.30 -18.27 -13.61
C ASN A 405 12.61 -19.63 -12.94
N PRO A 406 12.89 -20.71 -13.69
CA PRO A 406 12.92 -20.75 -15.16
C PRO A 406 11.51 -20.58 -15.76
N MET A 407 11.44 -20.19 -17.04
CA MET A 407 10.16 -20.21 -17.76
C MET A 407 9.57 -21.63 -17.83
N PRO A 408 8.24 -21.79 -17.88
CA PRO A 408 7.62 -23.10 -17.97
C PRO A 408 8.07 -23.85 -19.23
N LYS A 409 8.18 -25.16 -19.13
CA LYS A 409 8.67 -25.98 -20.26
C LYS A 409 7.61 -26.21 -21.34
N ASP A 410 6.36 -26.37 -20.91
CA ASP A 410 5.23 -26.68 -21.78
C ASP A 410 4.45 -25.39 -22.08
N VAL A 411 4.73 -24.82 -23.26
CA VAL A 411 4.20 -23.51 -23.66
C VAL A 411 3.74 -23.47 -25.11
N ILE A 412 2.71 -22.67 -25.38
CA ILE A 412 2.28 -22.30 -26.73
C ILE A 412 2.48 -20.78 -26.87
N PRO A 413 3.49 -20.32 -27.65
CA PRO A 413 3.70 -18.90 -27.89
C PRO A 413 2.54 -18.25 -28.64
N LEU A 414 2.24 -16.99 -28.33
CA LEU A 414 1.33 -16.20 -29.14
C LEU A 414 2.06 -15.55 -30.32
N SER A 415 1.34 -15.39 -31.43
CA SER A 415 1.76 -14.58 -32.57
C SER A 415 1.83 -13.09 -32.18
N GLN A 416 2.72 -12.37 -32.86
CA GLN A 416 2.80 -10.91 -32.81
C GLN A 416 1.69 -10.23 -33.63
N GLN A 417 1.02 -11.00 -34.48
CA GLN A 417 -0.04 -10.51 -35.37
C GLN A 417 -1.41 -10.69 -34.71
N TRP A 418 -2.16 -9.60 -34.58
CA TRP A 418 -3.49 -9.58 -33.98
C TRP A 418 -4.51 -9.02 -34.97
N LYS A 419 -5.72 -9.55 -34.94
CA LYS A 419 -6.88 -8.89 -35.55
C LYS A 419 -7.24 -7.67 -34.71
N HIS A 420 -7.48 -6.53 -35.34
CA HIS A 420 -7.74 -5.25 -34.67
C HIS A 420 -9.05 -4.64 -35.10
N HIS A 421 -9.76 -4.06 -34.14
CA HIS A 421 -10.95 -3.25 -34.36
C HIS A 421 -11.01 -2.10 -33.35
N ALA A 422 -11.31 -0.90 -33.84
CA ALA A 422 -11.59 0.24 -32.98
C ALA A 422 -12.88 -0.01 -32.20
N GLY A 423 -12.88 0.16 -30.88
CA GLY A 423 -14.09 0.09 -30.07
C GLY A 423 -14.87 1.40 -30.13
N ALA A 424 -15.31 1.87 -28.98
CA ALA A 424 -15.92 3.20 -28.86
C ALA A 424 -14.85 4.28 -28.71
N VAL A 425 -15.04 5.43 -29.37
CA VAL A 425 -14.23 6.64 -29.15
C VAL A 425 -14.94 7.53 -28.15
N MET A 426 -14.23 7.99 -27.13
CA MET A 426 -14.76 8.77 -26.03
C MET A 426 -14.02 10.11 -25.88
N PRO A 427 -14.69 11.17 -25.38
CA PRO A 427 -13.98 12.36 -24.91
C PRO A 427 -13.17 12.04 -23.65
N SER A 428 -12.24 12.92 -23.27
CA SER A 428 -11.54 12.82 -21.99
C SER A 428 -12.53 12.78 -20.81
N CYS A 429 -12.24 11.94 -19.82
CA CYS A 429 -13.03 11.89 -18.59
C CYS A 429 -12.93 13.25 -17.86
N PRO A 430 -14.04 13.89 -17.46
CA PRO A 430 -14.02 15.21 -16.84
C PRO A 430 -13.59 15.20 -15.36
N SER A 431 -13.04 14.09 -14.85
CA SER A 431 -12.57 13.98 -13.46
C SER A 431 -11.30 14.79 -13.25
N GLY A 432 -11.28 15.61 -12.18
CA GLY A 432 -10.09 16.35 -11.75
C GLY A 432 -9.26 15.56 -10.74
N ASP A 433 -7.94 15.53 -10.89
CA ASP A 433 -7.07 14.75 -9.99
C ASP A 433 -6.86 15.46 -8.65
N VAL A 434 -7.58 15.03 -7.61
CA VAL A 434 -7.22 15.35 -6.22
C VAL A 434 -6.63 14.12 -5.57
N ASN A 435 -5.30 14.05 -5.57
CA ASN A 435 -4.53 13.01 -4.89
C ASN A 435 -4.02 13.56 -3.56
N LEU A 436 -4.86 13.54 -2.52
CA LEU A 436 -4.53 14.09 -1.20
C LEU A 436 -3.31 13.40 -0.58
N GLN A 437 -3.13 12.11 -0.83
CA GLN A 437 -1.95 11.34 -0.39
C GLN A 437 -0.63 11.86 -1.01
N ASN A 438 -0.69 12.60 -2.12
CA ASN A 438 0.50 13.18 -2.74
C ASN A 438 0.84 14.57 -2.17
N MET A 439 -0.03 15.13 -1.33
CA MET A 439 0.19 16.45 -0.75
C MET A 439 1.18 16.38 0.41
N ALA A 440 1.93 17.46 0.58
CA ALA A 440 2.96 17.56 1.59
C ALA A 440 2.42 17.24 2.99
N THR A 441 3.23 16.57 3.81
CA THR A 441 2.94 16.26 5.22
C THR A 441 1.79 15.29 5.49
N THR A 442 0.90 15.02 4.53
CA THR A 442 -0.33 14.26 4.79
C THR A 442 -0.09 12.82 5.25
N LEU A 443 0.97 12.17 4.76
CA LEU A 443 1.35 10.80 5.16
C LEU A 443 2.23 10.81 6.41
N TYR A 444 3.11 11.81 6.56
CA TYR A 444 3.82 12.02 7.82
C TYR A 444 2.84 12.05 8.99
N ASN A 445 1.78 12.83 8.86
CA ASN A 445 0.75 12.99 9.88
C ASN A 445 0.02 11.69 10.24
N ALA A 446 -0.31 10.88 9.23
CA ALA A 446 -1.24 9.77 9.39
C ALA A 446 -0.56 8.41 9.62
N VAL A 447 0.63 8.18 9.04
CA VAL A 447 1.26 6.85 9.01
C VAL A 447 2.74 6.83 9.39
N VAL A 448 3.34 7.98 9.71
CA VAL A 448 4.70 8.06 10.27
C VAL A 448 4.64 8.50 11.73
N TYR A 449 4.00 9.64 12.00
CA TYR A 449 3.89 10.21 13.34
C TYR A 449 3.38 9.21 14.39
N PRO A 450 2.30 8.44 14.14
CA PRO A 450 1.75 7.55 15.16
C PRO A 450 2.56 6.25 15.35
N LEU A 451 3.59 6.00 14.53
CA LEU A 451 4.51 4.88 14.77
C LEU A 451 5.54 5.22 15.85
N ALA A 452 5.87 6.50 16.03
CA ALA A 452 6.76 6.92 17.09
C ALA A 452 5.99 7.00 18.42
N PRO A 453 6.62 6.66 19.56
CA PRO A 453 8.04 6.36 19.73
C PRO A 453 8.36 4.85 19.71
N TYR A 454 7.66 4.00 18.94
CA TYR A 454 8.00 2.57 18.88
C TYR A 454 9.46 2.39 18.49
N ALA A 455 10.25 1.78 19.38
CA ALA A 455 11.68 1.63 19.14
C ALA A 455 11.93 0.75 17.90
N ILE A 456 12.85 1.18 17.04
CA ILE A 456 13.24 0.49 15.80
C ILE A 456 14.76 0.42 15.66
N SER A 457 15.22 -0.57 14.90
CA SER A 457 16.62 -0.79 14.52
C SER A 457 17.06 0.11 13.38
N GLY A 458 16.16 0.44 12.45
CA GLY A 458 16.46 1.30 11.31
C GLY A 458 15.32 1.40 10.30
N VAL A 459 15.51 2.29 9.34
CA VAL A 459 14.57 2.57 8.25
C VAL A 459 15.13 2.12 6.91
N VAL A 460 14.31 1.45 6.12
CA VAL A 460 14.55 1.20 4.69
C VAL A 460 13.63 2.13 3.91
N TRP A 461 14.21 3.12 3.24
CA TRP A 461 13.49 4.09 2.43
C TRP A 461 13.65 3.75 0.96
N TYR A 462 12.55 3.43 0.28
CA TYR A 462 12.55 3.14 -1.16
C TYR A 462 11.47 3.94 -1.88
N GLN A 463 11.90 5.09 -2.39
CA GLN A 463 11.08 6.06 -3.09
C GLN A 463 11.94 6.92 -4.02
N GLY A 464 11.31 7.55 -4.99
CA GLY A 464 11.87 8.63 -5.80
C GLY A 464 11.08 8.89 -7.07
N GLU A 465 10.37 7.88 -7.59
CA GLU A 465 9.79 7.89 -8.93
C GLU A 465 8.83 9.07 -9.14
N SER A 466 8.03 9.42 -8.13
CA SER A 466 7.12 10.59 -8.20
C SER A 466 7.83 11.95 -8.15
N ASN A 467 9.11 11.99 -7.78
CA ASN A 467 9.94 13.20 -7.80
C ASN A 467 10.86 13.24 -9.04
N SER A 468 10.87 12.19 -9.87
CA SER A 468 11.70 12.15 -11.09
C SER A 468 11.34 13.21 -12.14
N GLY A 469 10.16 13.83 -12.04
CA GLY A 469 9.83 15.01 -12.87
C GLY A 469 10.69 16.25 -12.55
N ASN A 470 11.13 16.39 -11.30
CA ASN A 470 11.99 17.47 -10.84
C ASN A 470 12.97 16.95 -9.75
N PRO A 471 14.11 16.36 -10.14
CA PRO A 471 15.00 15.68 -9.20
C PRO A 471 15.83 16.64 -8.33
N GLU A 472 16.04 17.88 -8.76
CA GLU A 472 16.98 18.82 -8.14
C GLU A 472 16.83 19.04 -6.62
N PRO A 473 15.63 19.22 -6.04
CA PRO A 473 15.47 19.39 -4.60
C PRO A 473 15.58 18.09 -3.80
N TYR A 474 15.68 16.92 -4.45
CA TYR A 474 15.45 15.64 -3.80
C TYR A 474 16.46 15.34 -2.69
N ALA A 475 17.75 15.67 -2.86
CA ALA A 475 18.74 15.40 -1.81
C ALA A 475 18.48 16.19 -0.53
N ASP A 476 18.02 17.44 -0.67
CA ASP A 476 17.65 18.28 0.46
C ASP A 476 16.37 17.79 1.14
N LEU A 477 15.33 17.47 0.36
CA LEU A 477 14.09 16.88 0.87
C LEU A 477 14.33 15.56 1.62
N LEU A 478 15.22 14.71 1.10
CA LEU A 478 15.58 13.45 1.76
C LEU A 478 16.35 13.69 3.07
N GLY A 479 17.24 14.69 3.11
CA GLY A 479 17.87 15.13 4.37
C GLY A 479 16.84 15.60 5.41
N LYS A 480 15.82 16.38 4.98
CA LYS A 480 14.71 16.81 5.84
C LYS A 480 13.87 15.65 6.35
N LEU A 481 13.58 14.67 5.49
CA LEU A 481 12.87 13.45 5.89
C LEU A 481 13.62 12.72 7.00
N MET A 482 14.91 12.40 6.79
CA MET A 482 15.73 11.72 7.78
C MET A 482 15.82 12.52 9.09
N GLY A 483 16.05 13.84 9.00
CA GLY A 483 16.15 14.71 10.17
C GLY A 483 14.87 14.78 11.00
N CYS A 484 13.72 14.95 10.35
CA CYS A 484 12.44 15.05 11.07
C CYS A 484 12.01 13.71 11.69
N TRP A 485 12.29 12.59 11.04
CA TRP A 485 12.01 11.26 11.61
C TRP A 485 12.93 10.97 12.79
N ARG A 486 14.24 11.27 12.70
CA ARG A 486 15.15 11.16 13.85
C ARG A 486 14.72 12.00 15.04
N SER A 487 14.22 13.20 14.78
CA SER A 487 13.66 14.09 15.81
C SER A 487 12.41 13.48 16.44
N LEU A 488 11.50 12.93 15.61
CA LEU A 488 10.27 12.28 16.05
C LEU A 488 10.54 11.03 16.93
N TRP A 489 11.52 10.20 16.57
CA TRP A 489 11.93 9.04 17.37
C TRP A 489 12.85 9.39 18.55
N ASN A 490 13.31 10.64 18.64
CA ASN A 490 14.36 11.07 19.56
C ASN A 490 15.63 10.19 19.46
N GLU A 491 16.04 9.88 18.23
CA GLU A 491 17.21 9.04 17.93
C GLU A 491 18.05 9.72 16.83
N PRO A 492 19.00 10.60 17.17
CA PRO A 492 19.81 11.35 16.19
C PRO A 492 20.67 10.46 15.26
N THR A 493 20.90 9.21 15.67
CA THR A 493 21.72 8.22 14.95
C THR A 493 20.88 7.12 14.32
N LEU A 494 19.56 7.31 14.17
CA LEU A 494 18.67 6.31 13.57
C LEU A 494 19.19 5.94 12.17
N PRO A 495 19.51 4.67 11.91
CA PRO A 495 20.03 4.23 10.62
C PRO A 495 19.00 4.38 9.50
N PHE A 496 19.44 4.91 8.35
CA PHE A 496 18.66 4.99 7.12
C PHE A 496 19.34 4.24 5.97
N CYS A 497 18.59 3.36 5.32
CA CYS A 497 19.01 2.64 4.14
C CYS A 497 18.20 3.15 2.94
N ILE A 498 18.84 3.97 2.10
CA ILE A 498 18.21 4.64 0.96
C ILE A 498 18.36 3.76 -0.26
N VAL A 499 17.29 3.08 -0.67
CA VAL A 499 17.30 2.24 -1.87
C VAL A 499 17.19 3.14 -3.10
N GLN A 500 18.25 3.14 -3.92
CA GLN A 500 18.26 3.93 -5.14
C GLN A 500 17.22 3.41 -6.14
N LEU A 501 16.80 4.25 -7.10
CA LEU A 501 15.99 3.76 -8.20
C LEU A 501 16.78 2.76 -9.07
N ALA A 502 16.10 1.72 -9.52
CA ALA A 502 16.67 0.73 -10.42
C ALA A 502 16.76 1.26 -11.86
N ASN A 503 17.35 0.49 -12.77
CA ASN A 503 17.26 0.79 -14.20
C ASN A 503 15.79 0.82 -14.66
N TYR A 504 15.43 1.86 -15.41
CA TYR A 504 14.11 2.08 -16.01
C TYR A 504 14.22 3.14 -17.11
N MET A 505 13.33 3.09 -18.10
CA MET A 505 13.30 3.85 -19.35
C MET A 505 14.24 3.30 -20.44
N THR A 506 13.81 3.44 -21.70
CA THR A 506 14.56 3.01 -22.88
C THR A 506 16.00 3.57 -22.86
N PRO A 507 17.02 2.71 -23.07
CA PRO A 507 18.39 3.16 -23.22
C PRO A 507 18.53 4.15 -24.38
N GLU A 508 19.44 5.10 -24.24
CA GLU A 508 19.82 5.98 -25.34
C GLU A 508 21.21 5.59 -25.85
N ASP A 509 21.44 5.79 -27.15
CA ASP A 509 22.73 5.48 -27.79
C ASP A 509 23.86 6.41 -27.30
N GLN A 510 23.52 7.55 -26.71
CA GLN A 510 24.47 8.51 -26.15
C GLN A 510 24.19 8.74 -24.66
N PRO A 511 25.23 8.89 -23.81
CA PRO A 511 25.04 9.21 -22.42
C PRO A 511 24.25 10.51 -22.24
N ALA A 512 23.05 10.41 -21.69
CA ALA A 512 22.20 11.56 -21.37
C ALA A 512 21.95 11.65 -19.87
N TYR A 513 22.11 12.85 -19.32
CA TYR A 513 21.87 13.13 -17.90
C TYR A 513 20.38 13.38 -17.63
N LYS A 514 19.55 12.36 -17.91
CA LYS A 514 18.10 12.41 -17.72
C LYS A 514 17.72 12.48 -16.25
N ASN A 515 16.48 12.93 -16.01
CA ASN A 515 16.01 13.12 -14.64
C ASN A 515 16.03 11.84 -13.80
N TRP A 516 15.85 10.65 -14.39
CA TRP A 516 15.96 9.38 -13.66
C TRP A 516 17.37 9.16 -13.09
N THR A 517 18.40 9.37 -13.91
CA THR A 517 19.81 9.32 -13.50
C THR A 517 20.14 10.42 -12.49
N ARG A 518 19.66 11.65 -12.72
CA ARG A 518 19.82 12.78 -11.78
C ARG A 518 19.22 12.45 -10.41
N LEU A 519 18.06 11.82 -10.38
CA LEU A 519 17.41 11.46 -9.12
C LEU A 519 18.20 10.40 -8.34
N ARG A 520 18.76 9.39 -9.02
CA ARG A 520 19.67 8.41 -8.39
C ARG A 520 20.89 9.11 -7.78
N GLU A 521 21.45 10.09 -8.48
CA GLU A 521 22.54 10.89 -7.95
C GLU A 521 22.12 11.70 -6.71
N GLN A 522 20.91 12.25 -6.69
CA GLN A 522 20.38 12.96 -5.51
C GLN A 522 20.18 12.02 -4.32
N GLN A 523 19.74 10.78 -4.54
CA GLN A 523 19.68 9.74 -3.50
C GLN A 523 21.09 9.43 -2.94
N ARG A 524 22.10 9.32 -3.81
CA ARG A 524 23.50 9.10 -3.41
C ARG A 524 24.02 10.28 -2.60
N LEU A 525 23.84 11.50 -3.09
CA LEU A 525 24.31 12.73 -2.44
C LEU A 525 23.68 12.93 -1.06
N ALA A 526 22.39 12.63 -0.89
CA ALA A 526 21.73 12.70 0.41
C ALA A 526 22.33 11.71 1.42
N ALA A 527 22.55 10.46 0.99
CA ALA A 527 23.13 9.44 1.86
C ALA A 527 24.58 9.75 2.23
N ASP A 528 25.38 10.25 1.27
CA ASP A 528 26.80 10.60 1.48
C ASP A 528 27.00 11.77 2.46
N ARG A 529 26.00 12.65 2.60
CA ARG A 529 26.01 13.78 3.55
C ARG A 529 25.69 13.37 4.99
N ASP A 530 25.31 12.12 5.23
CA ASP A 530 24.76 11.68 6.51
C ASP A 530 25.49 10.42 7.02
N PRO A 531 26.21 10.50 8.15
CA PRO A 531 27.03 9.38 8.64
C PRO A 531 26.23 8.16 9.08
N TYR A 532 24.92 8.29 9.27
CA TYR A 532 24.02 7.19 9.66
C TYR A 532 23.06 6.83 8.52
N ALA A 533 23.37 7.23 7.29
CA ALA A 533 22.66 6.80 6.09
C ALA A 533 23.59 6.08 5.11
N VAL A 534 23.00 5.23 4.27
CA VAL A 534 23.71 4.53 3.20
C VAL A 534 22.82 4.39 1.97
N ALA A 535 23.38 4.64 0.80
CA ALA A 535 22.71 4.37 -0.46
C ALA A 535 22.88 2.91 -0.87
N VAL A 536 21.79 2.25 -1.27
CA VAL A 536 21.80 0.89 -1.81
C VAL A 536 21.62 0.99 -3.32
N ASP A 537 22.69 0.73 -4.06
CA ASP A 537 22.62 0.67 -5.52
C ASP A 537 21.91 -0.63 -5.95
N ILE A 538 20.92 -0.49 -6.82
CA ILE A 538 20.12 -1.58 -7.39
C ILE A 538 19.89 -1.40 -8.89
N PHE A 539 20.73 -0.60 -9.57
CA PHE A 539 20.59 -0.32 -11.00
C PHE A 539 20.41 -1.58 -11.84
N ASP A 540 21.29 -2.57 -11.63
CA ASP A 540 21.35 -3.84 -12.36
C ASP A 540 20.23 -4.83 -11.98
N LEU A 541 19.37 -4.46 -11.03
CA LEU A 541 18.22 -5.28 -10.63
C LEU A 541 16.93 -4.90 -11.37
N GLY A 542 16.93 -3.78 -12.10
CA GLY A 542 15.79 -3.27 -12.87
C GLY A 542 15.87 -3.56 -14.37
N GLU A 543 14.77 -3.26 -15.05
CA GLU A 543 14.59 -3.44 -16.49
C GLU A 543 14.13 -2.11 -17.10
N TYR A 544 14.54 -1.82 -18.34
CA TYR A 544 14.21 -0.56 -18.99
C TYR A 544 12.68 -0.34 -19.16
N ASN A 545 11.90 -1.43 -19.17
CA ASN A 545 10.48 -1.48 -19.47
C ASN A 545 9.60 -1.84 -18.26
N ASP A 546 10.16 -1.91 -17.04
CA ASP A 546 9.40 -2.14 -15.81
C ASP A 546 9.96 -1.28 -14.68
N ILE A 547 9.13 -0.36 -14.19
CA ILE A 547 9.49 0.54 -13.09
C ILE A 547 9.60 -0.20 -11.74
N HIS A 548 9.06 -1.42 -11.65
CA HIS A 548 9.01 -2.24 -10.45
C HIS A 548 9.90 -3.49 -10.61
N PRO A 549 11.21 -3.41 -10.32
CA PRO A 549 12.11 -4.56 -10.42
C PRO A 549 11.57 -5.78 -9.68
N LEU A 550 11.40 -6.90 -10.39
CA LEU A 550 10.94 -8.16 -9.79
C LEU A 550 12.01 -8.84 -8.94
N ARG A 551 13.29 -8.41 -9.05
CA ARG A 551 14.45 -8.94 -8.33
C ARG A 551 14.50 -8.51 -6.84
N LYS A 552 13.38 -8.59 -6.13
CA LYS A 552 13.22 -8.03 -4.77
C LYS A 552 13.99 -8.78 -3.69
N LYS A 553 14.28 -10.07 -3.90
CA LYS A 553 15.17 -10.82 -3.00
C LYS A 553 16.58 -10.20 -3.01
N GLU A 554 17.14 -9.97 -4.18
CA GLU A 554 18.48 -9.38 -4.32
C GLU A 554 18.54 -7.93 -3.81
N VAL A 555 17.44 -7.16 -3.94
CA VAL A 555 17.32 -5.85 -3.26
C VAL A 555 17.42 -6.03 -1.75
N ALA A 556 16.66 -6.97 -1.17
CA ALA A 556 16.70 -7.24 0.27
C ALA A 556 18.07 -7.71 0.77
N GLU A 557 18.80 -8.50 -0.02
CA GLU A 557 20.18 -8.91 0.29
C GLU A 557 21.16 -7.73 0.35
N ARG A 558 21.03 -6.76 -0.58
CA ARG A 558 21.85 -5.54 -0.56
C ARG A 558 21.48 -4.64 0.62
N VAL A 559 20.19 -4.41 0.84
CA VAL A 559 19.68 -3.67 2.01
C VAL A 559 20.18 -4.28 3.31
N SER A 560 20.08 -5.62 3.45
CA SER A 560 20.53 -6.32 4.65
C SER A 560 22.03 -6.09 4.92
N ARG A 561 22.88 -6.17 3.88
CA ARG A 561 24.32 -5.92 4.00
C ARG A 561 24.63 -4.47 4.38
N CYS A 562 23.96 -3.51 3.74
CA CYS A 562 24.14 -2.09 4.03
C CYS A 562 23.74 -1.74 5.47
N LEU A 563 22.62 -2.27 5.96
CA LEU A 563 22.18 -2.08 7.35
C LEU A 563 23.17 -2.65 8.38
N ASP A 564 23.88 -3.74 8.07
CA ASP A 564 24.91 -4.29 8.96
C ASP A 564 26.19 -3.43 9.01
N GLY A 565 26.36 -2.52 8.04
CA GLY A 565 27.55 -1.67 7.91
C GLY A 565 27.42 -0.30 8.57
N ILE A 566 26.20 0.14 8.90
CA ILE A 566 25.96 1.40 9.61
C ILE A 566 26.33 1.19 11.07
N LYS A 567 27.32 1.93 11.57
CA LYS A 567 27.85 1.78 12.94
C LYS A 567 27.37 2.88 13.87
#